data_AF-A0A5D6Y9R0-F1
#
_entry.id   AF-A0A5D6Y9R0-F1
#
_cell.length_a   1.000
_cell.length_b   1.000
_cell.length_c   1.000
_cell.angle_alpha   90.00
_cell.angle_beta   90.00
_cell.angle_gamma   90.00
#
_symmetry.space_group_name_H-M   'P 1'
#
loop_
_entity.id
_entity.type
_entity.pdbx_description
1 polymer ?
#
loop_
_entity_poly.entity_id
_entity_poly.type
_entity_poly.pdbx_seq_one_letter_code
_entity_poly.pdbx_strand_id
1 'polypeptide(L)'
;MLMGMGWTQDSGLGPTGAGRVEPVATVLKTDRAGVGAQTSAKPRVTHFPDEQQQRLARKRKQEAEATLSQAERKVRRLQDQQRDRALGRELYGAEDLDGYEEFFQ
;
A
#
# COMPACT_ATOMS: atom_id res chain seq x y z
N MET A 1 -14.31 -12.29 7.20
CA MET A 1 -13.43 -13.50 7.19
C MET A 1 -13.01 -13.92 8.60
N LEU A 2 -12.22 -13.13 9.36
CA LEU A 2 -11.71 -13.53 10.68
C LEU A 2 -12.80 -13.75 11.75
N MET A 3 -13.78 -12.84 11.87
CA MET A 3 -14.90 -13.00 12.82
C MET A 3 -15.71 -14.28 12.55
N GLY A 4 -15.85 -14.67 11.27
CA GLY A 4 -16.52 -15.92 10.89
C GLY A 4 -15.74 -17.19 11.27
N MET A 5 -14.46 -17.05 11.61
CA MET A 5 -13.60 -18.12 12.11
C MET A 5 -13.50 -18.15 13.65
N GLY A 6 -14.32 -17.34 14.34
CA GLY A 6 -14.37 -17.29 15.81
C GLY A 6 -13.36 -16.35 16.47
N TRP A 7 -12.65 -15.51 15.71
CA TRP A 7 -11.78 -14.48 16.27
C TRP A 7 -12.59 -13.26 16.77
N THR A 8 -12.23 -12.71 17.92
CA THR A 8 -12.85 -11.51 18.52
C THR A 8 -11.87 -10.35 18.59
N GLN A 9 -12.38 -9.12 18.45
CA GLN A 9 -11.55 -7.92 18.38
C GLN A 9 -10.71 -7.66 19.64
N ASP A 10 -11.19 -8.10 20.81
CA ASP A 10 -10.53 -7.88 22.10
C ASP A 10 -9.51 -8.98 22.45
N SER A 11 -9.33 -9.99 21.59
CA SER A 11 -8.42 -11.11 21.83
C SER A 11 -7.32 -11.23 20.77
N GLY A 12 -6.13 -11.63 21.23
CA GLY A 12 -5.03 -11.94 20.35
C GLY A 12 -5.29 -13.20 19.53
N LEU A 13 -4.49 -13.40 18.49
CA LEU A 13 -4.50 -14.65 17.73
C LEU A 13 -3.83 -15.80 18.51
N GLY A 14 -4.20 -17.04 18.18
CA GLY A 14 -3.60 -18.26 18.74
C GLY A 14 -4.56 -19.04 19.65
N PRO A 15 -4.21 -20.28 20.03
CA PRO A 15 -5.12 -21.20 20.73
C PRO A 15 -5.65 -20.67 22.07
N THR A 16 -4.84 -19.88 22.77
CA THR A 16 -5.16 -19.27 24.07
C THR A 16 -5.45 -17.77 23.96
N GLY A 17 -5.49 -17.22 22.74
CA GLY A 17 -5.65 -15.78 22.52
C GLY A 17 -4.45 -14.92 22.96
N ALA A 18 -3.28 -15.53 23.18
CA ALA A 18 -2.08 -14.86 23.71
C ALA A 18 -1.31 -14.00 22.69
N GLY A 19 -1.75 -13.96 21.42
CA GLY A 19 -1.17 -13.11 20.41
C GLY A 19 -1.30 -11.62 20.73
N ARG A 20 -0.52 -10.77 20.06
CA ARG A 20 -0.67 -9.32 20.19
C ARG A 20 -1.97 -8.88 19.51
N VAL A 21 -2.74 -8.04 20.21
CA VAL A 21 -3.96 -7.41 19.67
C VAL A 21 -3.58 -6.23 18.77
N GLU A 22 -2.62 -5.43 19.22
CA GLU A 22 -2.18 -4.24 18.51
C GLU A 22 -1.00 -4.53 17.57
N PRO A 23 -0.96 -3.88 16.39
CA PRO A 23 0.15 -3.98 15.47
C PRO A 23 1.44 -3.38 16.06
N VAL A 24 2.58 -3.92 15.62
CA VAL A 24 3.88 -3.43 16.07
C VAL A 24 4.25 -2.13 15.35
N ALA A 25 4.45 -1.07 16.11
CA ALA A 25 4.96 0.19 15.58
C ALA A 25 6.43 0.01 15.13
N THR A 26 6.74 0.42 13.90
CA THR A 26 8.09 0.34 13.31
C THR A 26 8.53 1.71 12.79
N VAL A 27 9.85 1.92 12.70
CA VAL A 27 10.42 3.13 12.11
C VAL A 27 10.83 2.81 10.68
N LEU A 28 10.14 3.39 9.70
CA LEU A 28 10.54 3.25 8.30
C LEU A 28 11.73 4.17 8.01
N LYS A 29 12.86 3.57 7.66
CA LYS A 29 14.06 4.31 7.25
C LYS A 29 13.88 4.87 5.84
N THR A 30 14.01 6.18 5.71
CA THR A 30 13.87 6.91 4.44
C THR A 30 15.18 7.56 3.96
N ASP A 31 16.19 7.63 4.82
CA ASP A 31 17.49 8.22 4.52
C ASP A 31 18.53 7.18 4.08
N ARG A 32 19.74 7.69 3.77
CA ARG A 32 20.90 6.88 3.41
C ARG A 32 21.93 6.78 4.54
N ALA A 33 21.57 7.17 5.77
CA ALA A 33 22.50 7.17 6.90
C ALA A 33 22.87 5.74 7.31
N GLY A 34 23.93 5.57 8.12
CA GLY A 34 24.29 4.25 8.67
C GLY A 34 23.21 3.67 9.57
N VAL A 35 23.25 2.35 9.82
CA VAL A 35 22.42 1.74 10.88
C VAL A 35 22.88 2.29 12.23
N GLY A 36 21.95 2.66 13.11
CA GLY A 36 22.25 3.28 14.40
C GLY A 36 22.47 4.79 14.36
N ALA A 37 22.40 5.42 13.18
CA ALA A 37 22.32 6.86 13.08
C ALA A 37 21.05 7.37 13.80
N GLN A 38 21.19 8.45 14.57
CA GLN A 38 20.07 9.05 15.28
C GLN A 38 19.03 9.51 14.27
N THR A 39 17.80 9.04 14.45
CA THR A 39 16.67 9.43 13.62
C THR A 39 15.65 10.19 14.46
N SER A 40 15.06 11.24 13.87
CA SER A 40 13.92 11.94 14.45
C SER A 40 12.58 11.24 14.13
N ALA A 41 12.62 10.13 13.39
CA ALA A 41 11.44 9.40 12.96
C ALA A 41 10.80 8.64 14.14
N LYS A 42 9.50 8.89 14.35
CA LYS A 42 8.70 8.23 15.37
C LYS A 42 8.21 6.85 14.90
N PRO A 43 8.30 5.79 15.74
CA PRO A 43 7.72 4.48 15.44
C PRO A 43 6.22 4.59 15.15
N ARG A 44 5.74 3.90 14.12
CA ARG A 44 4.34 3.90 13.71
C ARG A 44 3.93 2.62 13.00
N VAL A 45 2.64 2.37 12.90
CA VAL A 45 2.10 1.27 12.08
C VAL A 45 2.25 1.65 10.61
N THR A 46 3.14 0.96 9.88
CA THR A 46 3.60 1.37 8.55
C THR A 46 2.61 1.14 7.42
N HIS A 47 1.59 0.32 7.66
CA HIS A 47 0.57 -0.06 6.68
C HIS A 47 -0.47 1.05 6.49
N PHE A 48 -0.51 2.01 7.42
CA PHE A 48 -1.29 3.24 7.28
C PHE A 48 -0.34 4.34 6.76
N PRO A 49 -0.38 4.67 5.46
CA PRO A 49 0.50 5.69 4.91
C PRO A 49 0.15 7.06 5.51
N ASP A 50 1.12 7.74 6.10
CA ASP A 50 0.92 9.12 6.53
C ASP A 50 0.97 10.09 5.34
N GLU A 51 0.47 11.31 5.55
CA GLU A 51 0.46 12.35 4.51
C GLU A 51 1.88 12.62 3.97
N GLN A 52 2.89 12.56 4.83
CA GLN A 52 4.29 12.79 4.44
C GLN A 52 4.80 11.73 3.46
N GLN A 53 4.51 10.45 3.72
CA GLN A 53 4.84 9.33 2.82
C GLN A 53 4.09 9.45 1.50
N GLN A 54 2.81 9.83 1.53
CA GLN A 54 2.04 10.07 0.30
C GLN A 54 2.62 11.23 -0.51
N ARG A 55 3.00 12.34 0.14
CA ARG A 55 3.66 13.49 -0.50
C ARG A 55 4.99 13.09 -1.14
N LEU A 56 5.82 12.31 -0.46
CA LEU A 56 7.08 11.80 -1.00
C LEU A 56 6.87 10.87 -2.19
N ALA A 57 5.89 9.97 -2.13
CA ALA A 57 5.54 9.08 -3.24
C ALA A 57 5.08 9.87 -4.47
N ARG A 58 4.22 10.88 -4.28
CA ARG A 58 3.76 11.79 -5.34
C ARG A 58 4.92 12.56 -5.96
N LYS A 59 5.83 13.09 -5.15
CA LYS A 59 7.03 13.82 -5.63
C LYS A 59 7.90 12.93 -6.51
N ARG A 60 8.21 11.70 -6.08
CA ARG A 60 8.99 10.74 -6.88
C ARG A 60 8.31 10.40 -8.21
N LYS A 61 6.99 10.20 -8.19
CA LYS A 61 6.22 9.94 -9.42
C LYS A 61 6.27 11.13 -10.37
N GLN A 62 6.11 12.35 -9.86
CA GLN A 62 6.20 13.59 -10.64
C GLN A 62 7.59 13.78 -11.25
N GLU A 63 8.67 13.54 -10.48
CA GLU A 63 10.05 13.63 -10.97
C GLU A 63 10.31 12.60 -12.10
N ALA A 64 9.83 11.37 -11.95
CA ALA A 64 9.95 10.33 -12.97
C ALA A 64 9.13 10.63 -14.24
N GLU A 65 7.96 11.26 -14.09
CA GLU A 65 7.12 11.66 -15.22
C GLU A 65 7.61 12.94 -15.90
N ALA A 66 8.27 13.84 -15.17
CA ALA A 66 8.84 15.08 -15.70
C ALA A 66 9.86 14.82 -16.81
N THR A 67 10.65 13.74 -16.70
CA THR A 67 11.64 13.32 -17.70
C THR A 67 11.04 12.71 -18.96
N LEU A 68 9.75 12.34 -18.98
CA LEU A 68 9.09 11.72 -20.12
C LEU A 68 8.44 12.76 -21.05
N SER A 69 8.55 12.54 -22.36
CA SER A 69 7.79 13.27 -23.37
C SER A 69 6.29 12.98 -23.27
N GLN A 70 5.47 13.85 -23.87
CA GLN A 70 4.01 13.68 -23.83
C GLN A 70 3.54 12.35 -24.45
N ALA A 71 4.22 11.89 -25.52
CA ALA A 71 3.92 10.62 -26.17
C ALA A 71 4.19 9.43 -25.24
N GLU A 72 5.35 9.42 -24.58
CA GLU A 72 5.74 8.37 -23.62
C GLU A 72 4.80 8.32 -22.42
N ARG A 73 4.37 9.48 -21.90
CA ARG A 73 3.38 9.56 -20.82
C ARG A 73 2.05 8.92 -21.24
N LYS A 74 1.60 9.13 -22.47
CA LYS A 74 0.35 8.56 -22.99
C LYS A 74 0.45 7.04 -23.13
N VAL A 75 1.57 6.53 -23.67
CA VAL A 75 1.82 5.08 -23.79
C VAL A 75 1.85 4.42 -22.42
N ARG A 76 2.55 5.02 -21.45
CA ARG A 76 2.63 4.50 -20.09
C ARG A 76 1.26 4.42 -19.41
N ARG A 77 0.42 5.46 -19.54
CA ARG A 77 -0.95 5.43 -19.00
C ARG A 77 -1.79 4.29 -19.59
N LEU A 78 -1.68 4.04 -20.89
CA LEU A 78 -2.39 2.94 -21.54
C LEU A 78 -1.88 1.57 -21.06
N GLN A 79 -0.57 1.43 -20.84
CA GLN A 79 0.01 0.21 -20.30
C GLN A 79 -0.43 -0.05 -18.86
N ASP A 80 -0.44 1.00 -18.02
CA ASP A 80 -0.89 0.90 -16.63
C ASP A 80 -2.37 0.47 -16.57
N GLN A 81 -3.25 1.07 -17.40
CA GLN A 81 -4.66 0.65 -17.50
C GLN A 81 -4.83 -0.81 -17.94
N GLN A 82 -4.04 -1.27 -18.92
CA GLN A 82 -4.10 -2.67 -19.35
C GLN A 82 -3.63 -3.63 -18.26
N ARG A 83 -2.59 -3.25 -17.51
CA ARG A 83 -2.12 -4.04 -16.35
C ARG A 83 -3.16 -4.11 -15.25
N ASP A 84 -3.77 -2.97 -14.91
CA ASP A 84 -4.79 -2.91 -13.86
C ASP A 84 -6.00 -3.77 -14.24
N ARG A 85 -6.41 -3.73 -15.51
CA ARG A 85 -7.48 -4.59 -16.04
C ARG A 85 -7.11 -6.08 -16.03
N ALA A 86 -5.87 -6.42 -16.37
CA ALA A 86 -5.39 -7.80 -16.32
C ALA A 86 -5.36 -8.33 -14.88
N LEU A 87 -4.83 -7.53 -13.94
CA LEU A 87 -4.81 -7.87 -12.52
C LEU A 87 -6.21 -8.02 -11.94
N GLY A 88 -7.14 -7.13 -12.27
CA GLY A 88 -8.54 -7.24 -11.85
C GLY A 88 -9.16 -8.57 -12.30
N ARG A 89 -8.92 -8.95 -13.56
CA ARG A 89 -9.38 -10.23 -14.11
C ARG A 89 -8.76 -11.44 -13.42
N GLU A 90 -7.48 -11.40 -13.08
CA GLU A 90 -6.77 -12.48 -12.39
C GLU A 90 -7.20 -12.64 -10.93
N LEU A 91 -7.41 -11.52 -10.22
CA LEU A 91 -7.71 -11.53 -8.78
C LEU A 91 -9.19 -11.77 -8.46
N TYR A 92 -10.10 -11.28 -9.30
CA TYR A 92 -11.55 -11.31 -9.03
C TYR A 92 -12.34 -12.22 -9.99
N GLY A 93 -11.69 -12.83 -10.99
CA GLY A 93 -12.38 -13.63 -11.99
C GLY A 93 -13.31 -12.81 -12.87
N ALA A 94 -13.97 -13.44 -13.85
CA ALA A 94 -14.83 -12.75 -14.81
C ALA A 94 -16.22 -12.36 -14.26
N GLU A 95 -16.56 -12.79 -13.03
CA GLU A 95 -17.93 -12.76 -12.50
C GLU A 95 -18.21 -11.54 -11.61
N ASP A 96 -17.19 -10.84 -11.10
CA ASP A 96 -17.31 -9.69 -10.17
C ASP A 96 -16.57 -8.42 -10.67
N LEU A 97 -16.62 -8.13 -11.98
CA LEU A 97 -15.90 -6.98 -12.57
C LEU A 97 -16.62 -5.63 -12.41
N ASP A 98 -17.91 -5.61 -12.11
CA ASP A 98 -18.74 -4.39 -12.15
C ASP A 98 -18.43 -3.38 -11.03
N GLY A 99 -17.81 -3.83 -9.92
CA GLY A 99 -17.47 -2.96 -8.78
C GLY A 99 -16.03 -2.44 -8.76
N TYR A 100 -15.13 -2.98 -9.58
CA TYR A 100 -13.70 -2.63 -9.50
C TYR A 100 -13.37 -1.30 -10.18
N GLU A 101 -14.15 -0.90 -11.20
CA GLU A 101 -13.95 0.36 -11.92
C GLU A 101 -14.36 1.60 -11.09
N GLU A 102 -15.21 1.45 -10.07
CA GLU A 102 -15.66 2.55 -9.21
C GLU A 102 -14.57 3.13 -8.30
N PHE A 103 -13.50 2.37 -8.03
CA PHE A 103 -12.41 2.80 -7.14
C PHE A 103 -11.37 3.72 -7.81
N PHE A 104 -11.47 3.95 -9.12
CA PHE A 104 -10.50 4.73 -9.91
C PHE A 104 -11.05 6.07 -10.46
N GLN A 105 -12.25 6.50 -10.05
CA GLN A 105 -12.79 7.84 -10.28
C GLN A 105 -12.29 8.85 -9.24
#